data_AF-A0AAU5FZY4-F1
#
_entry.id   AF-A0AAU5FZY4-F1
#
_cell.length_a   1.000
_cell.length_b   1.000
_cell.length_c   1.000
_cell.angle_alpha   90.00
_cell.angle_beta   90.00
_cell.angle_gamma   90.00
#
_symmetry.space_group_name_H-M   'P 1'
#
loop_
_entity.id
_entity.type
_entity.pdbx_description
1 polymer ?
#
loop_
_entity_poly.entity_id
_entity_poly.type
_entity_poly.pdbx_seq_one_letter_code
_entity_poly.pdbx_strand_id
1 'polypeptide(L)'
;MSPTTAGVRPALVPDTSLTGRAGAAGLRVLAAGAWPESAADRVPPPIAGFVVSSFSPLAAETARRCLERRPGSEAAADPVVTAVVVVSALGDLAGAVHVAETTDGGGRPGPLLFFQAVPNAVAGHVAALWRLTGPVVCVGDTDSGLDVAALLIEDGDADEALLIRVDQAHTAGGPDRAAAVLLAARPPDTDTDTDTDMDAPAGRAPGPASPVPQDLGSRPGSGPHDHEGEQP
;
A
#
# COMPACT_ATOMS: atom_id res chain seq x y z
N MET A 1 -21.41 30.88 -41.92
CA MET A 1 -21.16 30.83 -40.47
C MET A 1 -21.27 29.38 -40.05
N SER A 2 -20.14 28.69 -39.89
CA SER A 2 -20.10 27.29 -39.45
C SER A 2 -19.52 27.24 -38.04
N PRO A 3 -20.09 26.48 -37.10
CA PRO A 3 -19.56 26.38 -35.75
C PRO A 3 -18.34 25.45 -35.74
N THR A 4 -17.24 25.95 -35.20
CA THR A 4 -16.03 25.17 -34.86
C THR A 4 -16.37 24.24 -33.70
N THR A 5 -16.41 22.92 -33.97
CA THR A 5 -16.45 21.88 -32.95
C THR A 5 -15.13 21.89 -32.17
N ALA A 6 -15.14 22.47 -30.98
CA ALA A 6 -14.07 22.31 -30.01
C ALA A 6 -13.97 20.82 -29.65
N GLY A 7 -12.87 20.18 -30.05
CA GLY A 7 -12.57 18.81 -29.66
C GLY A 7 -12.44 18.71 -28.15
N VAL A 8 -13.35 17.97 -27.52
CA VAL A 8 -13.21 17.53 -26.13
C VAL A 8 -11.98 16.62 -26.09
N ARG A 9 -10.85 17.14 -25.60
CA ARG A 9 -9.68 16.31 -25.29
C ARG A 9 -10.09 15.38 -24.15
N PRO A 10 -9.88 14.05 -24.27
CA PRO A 10 -10.25 13.14 -23.21
C PRO A 10 -9.48 13.53 -21.93
N ALA A 11 -10.19 13.51 -20.80
CA ALA A 11 -9.57 13.62 -19.49
C ALA A 11 -8.48 12.53 -19.40
N LEU A 12 -7.29 12.92 -18.94
CA LEU A 12 -6.19 11.98 -18.80
C LEU A 12 -6.57 11.02 -17.67
N VAL A 13 -6.93 9.79 -18.03
CA VAL A 13 -7.37 8.75 -17.09
C VAL A 13 -6.23 8.50 -16.08
N PRO A 14 -6.52 8.29 -14.77
CA PRO A 14 -5.50 7.82 -13.83
C PRO A 14 -4.78 6.59 -14.39
N ASP A 15 -3.51 6.41 -14.04
CA ASP A 15 -2.65 5.40 -14.66
C ASP A 15 -3.16 3.97 -14.43
N THR A 16 -4.04 3.52 -15.33
CA THR A 16 -4.67 2.20 -15.33
C THR A 16 -3.66 1.06 -15.39
N SER A 17 -2.42 1.34 -15.82
CA SER A 17 -1.35 0.34 -15.85
C SER A 17 -0.93 -0.08 -14.44
N LEU A 18 -0.72 0.88 -13.53
CA LEU A 18 -0.26 0.55 -12.17
C LEU A 18 -1.35 -0.18 -11.37
N THR A 19 -2.60 0.29 -11.45
CA THR A 19 -3.76 -0.37 -10.85
C THR A 19 -3.98 -1.77 -11.40
N GLY A 20 -3.87 -1.95 -12.72
CA GLY A 20 -4.02 -3.27 -13.36
C GLY A 20 -2.93 -4.26 -12.95
N ARG A 21 -1.67 -3.81 -12.87
CA ARG A 21 -0.54 -4.63 -12.41
C ARG A 21 -0.68 -5.02 -10.94
N ALA A 22 -1.11 -4.10 -10.08
CA ALA A 22 -1.43 -4.44 -8.69
C ALA A 22 -2.53 -5.51 -8.60
N GLY A 23 -3.57 -5.40 -9.43
CA GLY A 23 -4.61 -6.42 -9.52
C GLY A 23 -4.10 -7.79 -9.97
N ALA A 24 -3.18 -7.81 -10.94
CA ALA A 24 -2.53 -9.04 -11.41
C ALA A 24 -1.59 -9.67 -10.36
N ALA A 25 -0.97 -8.84 -9.52
CA ALA A 25 -0.16 -9.26 -8.38
C ALA A 25 -0.99 -9.72 -7.16
N GLY A 26 -2.30 -9.92 -7.31
CA GLY A 26 -3.17 -10.40 -6.21
C GLY A 26 -3.53 -9.33 -5.18
N LEU A 27 -3.15 -8.07 -5.37
CA LEU A 27 -3.44 -6.98 -4.43
C LEU A 27 -4.79 -6.32 -4.74
N ARG A 28 -5.42 -5.76 -3.69
CA ARG A 28 -6.62 -4.94 -3.81
C ARG A 28 -6.22 -3.46 -3.78
N VAL A 29 -6.65 -2.70 -4.78
CA VAL A 29 -6.43 -1.25 -4.83
C VAL A 29 -7.54 -0.53 -4.10
N LEU A 30 -7.18 0.20 -3.03
CA LEU A 30 -8.10 1.00 -2.21
C LEU A 30 -8.34 2.39 -2.79
N ALA A 31 -7.27 3.00 -3.31
CA ALA A 31 -7.29 4.32 -3.90
C ALA A 31 -6.13 4.47 -4.88
N ALA A 32 -6.23 5.47 -5.75
CA ALA A 32 -5.17 5.82 -6.69
C ALA A 32 -5.07 7.34 -6.89
N GLY A 33 -3.86 7.81 -7.13
CA GLY A 33 -3.53 9.17 -7.55
C GLY A 33 -2.57 9.14 -8.72
N ALA A 34 -2.69 10.09 -9.65
CA ALA A 34 -1.78 10.19 -10.79
C ALA A 34 -1.34 11.63 -11.03
N TRP A 35 -0.24 11.75 -11.77
CA TRP A 35 0.23 12.99 -12.34
C TRP A 35 0.76 12.77 -13.76
N PRO A 36 0.34 13.58 -14.74
CA PRO A 36 -0.80 14.49 -14.67
C PRO A 36 -2.14 13.71 -14.65
N GLU A 37 -3.20 14.28 -14.09
CA GLU A 37 -4.60 13.82 -14.22
C GLU A 37 -5.42 14.73 -15.13
N SER A 38 -4.96 15.97 -15.35
CA SER A 38 -5.61 16.92 -16.24
C SER A 38 -4.60 17.75 -17.02
N ALA A 39 -5.06 18.47 -18.05
CA ALA A 39 -4.21 19.42 -18.78
C ALA A 39 -3.80 20.64 -17.95
N ALA A 40 -4.39 20.84 -16.76
CA ALA A 40 -4.00 21.90 -15.83
C ALA A 40 -2.77 21.51 -14.99
N ASP A 41 -2.49 20.21 -14.86
CA ASP A 41 -1.32 19.69 -14.14
C ASP A 41 -0.05 19.93 -14.95
N ARG A 42 0.56 21.10 -14.74
CA ARG A 42 1.80 21.51 -15.42
C ARG A 42 3.03 21.46 -14.53
N VAL A 43 2.89 21.89 -13.28
CA VAL A 43 3.96 21.90 -12.28
C VAL A 43 3.38 21.42 -10.95
N PRO A 44 3.99 20.40 -10.31
CA PRO A 44 3.54 19.93 -9.00
C PRO A 44 3.74 21.02 -7.92
N PRO A 45 2.91 21.04 -6.87
CA PRO A 45 3.10 21.95 -5.75
C PRO A 45 4.51 21.82 -5.13
N PRO A 46 5.21 22.93 -4.84
CA PRO A 46 6.55 22.87 -4.30
C PRO A 46 6.55 22.37 -2.84
N ILE A 47 7.59 21.63 -2.47
CA ILE A 47 7.83 21.19 -1.09
C ILE A 47 9.02 21.95 -0.54
N ALA A 48 8.86 22.53 0.66
CA ALA A 48 9.96 23.19 1.35
C ALA A 48 11.14 22.22 1.52
N GLY A 49 12.33 22.62 1.07
CA GLY A 49 13.50 21.76 1.08
C GLY A 49 13.59 20.75 -0.07
N PHE A 50 12.78 20.84 -1.13
CA PHE A 50 12.98 20.10 -2.38
C PHE A 50 12.83 21.06 -3.57
N VAL A 51 13.94 21.67 -3.97
CA VAL A 51 13.92 22.89 -4.83
C VAL A 51 14.53 22.69 -6.23
N VAL A 52 15.24 21.58 -6.46
CA VAL A 52 16.01 21.37 -7.70
C VAL A 52 15.27 20.48 -8.70
N SER A 53 14.44 19.56 -8.20
CA SER A 53 13.83 18.50 -9.01
C SER A 53 12.33 18.39 -8.78
N SER A 54 11.62 17.98 -9.83
CA SER A 54 10.20 17.63 -9.78
C SER A 54 9.95 16.28 -9.07
N PHE A 55 10.98 15.44 -8.88
CA PHE A 55 10.85 14.09 -8.34
C PHE A 55 10.05 14.04 -7.03
N SER A 56 10.51 14.76 -6.01
CA SER A 56 9.87 14.75 -4.69
C SER A 56 8.50 15.44 -4.69
N PRO A 57 8.33 16.62 -5.31
CA PRO A 57 7.01 17.21 -5.52
C PRO A 57 5.98 16.26 -6.18
N LEU A 58 6.39 15.51 -7.20
CA LEU A 58 5.52 14.55 -7.89
C LEU A 58 5.12 13.37 -7.00
N ALA A 59 6.10 12.78 -6.31
CA ALA A 59 5.83 11.71 -5.36
C ALA A 59 4.84 12.15 -4.27
N ALA A 60 5.07 13.31 -3.66
CA ALA A 60 4.20 13.80 -2.59
C ALA A 60 2.81 14.18 -3.09
N GLU A 61 2.70 14.81 -4.27
CA GLU A 61 1.40 15.21 -4.82
C GLU A 61 0.55 13.99 -5.22
N THR A 62 1.15 12.97 -5.83
CA THR A 62 0.42 11.75 -6.16
C THR A 62 0.04 10.93 -4.92
N ALA A 63 0.93 10.86 -3.93
CA ALA A 63 0.62 10.30 -2.62
C ALA A 63 -0.53 11.03 -1.94
N ARG A 64 -0.51 12.38 -1.90
CA ARG A 64 -1.57 13.22 -1.36
C ARG A 64 -2.92 12.90 -2.01
N ARG A 65 -2.98 12.92 -3.36
CA ARG A 65 -4.20 12.58 -4.12
C ARG A 65 -4.71 11.17 -3.80
N CYS A 66 -3.80 10.20 -3.69
CA CYS A 66 -4.16 8.82 -3.37
C CYS A 66 -4.74 8.69 -1.96
N LEU A 67 -4.07 9.27 -0.96
CA LEU A 67 -4.46 9.17 0.44
C LEU A 67 -5.74 9.95 0.76
N GLU A 68 -5.97 11.10 0.12
CA GLU A 68 -7.25 11.85 0.24
C GLU A 68 -8.46 11.09 -0.33
N ARG A 69 -8.22 10.18 -1.27
CA ARG A 69 -9.25 9.33 -1.89
C ARG A 69 -9.44 8.00 -1.17
N ARG A 70 -8.68 7.74 -0.11
CA ARG A 70 -8.83 6.53 0.70
C ARG A 70 -10.26 6.45 1.22
N PRO A 71 -10.99 5.34 1.00
CA PRO A 71 -12.29 5.13 1.62
C PRO A 71 -12.18 5.22 3.14
N GLY A 72 -13.13 5.89 3.80
CA GLY A 72 -13.07 6.19 5.24
C GLY A 72 -12.79 4.93 6.09
N SER A 73 -11.73 5.00 6.91
CA SER A 73 -11.33 3.97 7.88
C SER A 73 -12.19 4.03 9.16
N GLU A 74 -13.49 4.24 9.05
CA GLU A 74 -14.38 4.52 10.20
C GLU A 74 -14.66 3.31 11.12
N ALA A 75 -14.06 2.15 10.87
CA ALA A 75 -14.37 0.92 11.62
C ALA A 75 -13.16 0.11 12.13
N ALA A 76 -11.92 0.57 11.92
CA ALA A 76 -10.75 -0.15 12.44
C ALA A 76 -10.55 0.20 13.92
N ALA A 77 -10.63 -0.81 14.80
CA ALA A 77 -10.39 -0.65 16.24
C ALA A 77 -8.92 -0.32 16.55
N ASP A 78 -8.01 -0.71 15.64
CA ASP A 78 -6.56 -0.47 15.72
C ASP A 78 -6.09 0.49 14.62
N PRO A 79 -5.01 1.27 14.89
CA PRO A 79 -4.40 2.12 13.88
C PRO A 79 -3.80 1.29 12.75
N VAL A 80 -4.24 1.54 11.52
CA VAL A 80 -3.73 0.87 10.31
C VAL A 80 -2.25 1.22 10.08
N VAL A 81 -1.40 0.20 10.00
CA VAL A 81 0.01 0.32 9.66
C VAL A 81 0.15 0.37 8.14
N THR A 82 0.55 1.53 7.62
CA THR A 82 0.73 1.72 6.17
C THR A 82 2.21 1.81 5.81
N ALA A 83 2.70 0.88 5.00
CA ALA A 83 4.04 0.95 4.40
C ALA A 83 4.10 1.99 3.27
N VAL A 84 5.29 2.51 2.98
CA VAL A 84 5.55 3.41 1.84
C VAL A 84 6.61 2.78 0.94
N VAL A 85 6.24 2.48 -0.30
CA VAL A 85 7.12 1.91 -1.32
C VAL A 85 7.29 2.92 -2.45
N VAL A 86 8.50 3.44 -2.66
CA VAL A 86 8.79 4.32 -3.81
C VAL A 86 9.50 3.53 -4.91
N VAL A 87 8.96 3.64 -6.11
CA VAL A 87 9.47 2.99 -7.31
C VAL A 87 10.03 4.05 -8.25
N SER A 88 11.31 3.94 -8.59
CA SER A 88 11.90 4.73 -9.68
C SER A 88 13.14 4.08 -10.26
N ALA A 89 13.19 3.93 -11.59
CA ALA A 89 14.32 3.30 -12.28
C ALA A 89 15.62 4.08 -12.17
N LEU A 90 15.55 5.41 -12.21
CA LEU A 90 16.73 6.28 -12.17
C LEU A 90 16.81 7.16 -10.92
N GLY A 91 15.80 7.13 -10.05
CA GLY A 91 15.70 8.05 -8.91
C GLY A 91 15.57 9.51 -9.36
N ASP A 92 16.10 10.43 -8.54
CA ASP A 92 16.12 11.87 -8.84
C ASP A 92 17.24 12.20 -9.85
N LEU A 93 16.98 11.93 -11.13
CA LEU A 93 17.94 12.16 -12.20
C LEU A 93 18.30 13.64 -12.34
N ALA A 94 17.31 14.54 -12.22
CA ALA A 94 17.55 15.98 -12.34
C ALA A 94 18.42 16.51 -11.19
N GLY A 95 18.18 16.03 -9.97
CA GLY A 95 19.04 16.31 -8.81
C GLY A 95 20.46 15.79 -9.01
N ALA A 96 20.60 14.56 -9.51
CA ALA A 96 21.91 13.96 -9.80
C ALA A 96 22.70 14.75 -10.87
N VAL A 97 22.05 15.17 -11.96
CA VAL A 97 22.66 16.01 -13.00
C VAL A 97 23.11 17.35 -12.42
N HIS A 98 22.26 18.01 -11.62
CA HIS A 98 22.62 19.29 -11.01
C HIS A 98 23.83 19.20 -10.08
N VAL A 99 23.93 18.11 -9.29
CA VAL A 99 25.09 17.83 -8.44
C VAL A 99 26.35 17.62 -9.27
N ALA A 100 26.26 16.88 -10.38
CA ALA A 100 27.38 16.65 -11.29
C ALA A 100 27.85 17.96 -11.92
N GLU A 101 26.95 18.75 -12.53
CA GLU A 101 27.28 20.04 -13.15
C GLU A 101 27.90 21.03 -12.16
N THR A 102 27.36 21.10 -10.94
CA THR A 102 27.91 21.96 -9.87
C THR A 102 29.34 21.55 -9.52
N THR A 103 29.60 20.24 -9.46
CA THR A 103 30.92 19.70 -9.10
C THR A 103 31.92 19.91 -10.24
N ASP A 104 31.53 19.64 -11.48
CA ASP A 104 32.36 19.83 -12.68
C ASP A 104 32.71 21.30 -12.90
N GLY A 105 31.79 22.21 -12.54
CA GLY A 105 32.03 23.65 -12.52
C GLY A 105 32.96 24.14 -11.39
N GLY A 106 33.51 23.24 -10.56
CA GLY A 106 34.36 23.58 -9.41
C GLY A 106 33.60 24.09 -8.18
N GLY A 107 32.27 24.03 -8.22
CA GLY A 107 31.41 24.34 -7.08
C GLY A 107 31.37 23.20 -6.06
N ARG A 108 30.78 23.48 -4.90
CA ARG A 108 30.50 22.47 -3.87
C ARG A 108 28.99 22.35 -3.70
N PRO A 109 28.38 21.20 -4.03
CA PRO A 109 26.97 20.96 -3.76
C PRO A 109 26.65 21.26 -2.31
N GLY A 110 25.57 22.01 -2.07
CA GLY A 110 25.13 22.33 -0.71
C GLY A 110 24.83 21.06 0.10
N PRO A 111 25.10 21.02 1.42
CA PRO A 111 24.87 19.83 2.24
C PRO A 111 23.44 19.26 2.15
N LEU A 112 22.45 20.12 1.92
CA LEU A 112 21.06 19.74 1.74
C LEU A 112 20.82 18.85 0.51
N LEU A 113 21.61 19.01 -0.56
CA LEU A 113 21.46 18.23 -1.78
C LEU A 113 21.81 16.74 -1.56
N PHE A 114 22.73 16.43 -0.63
CA PHE A 114 23.05 15.04 -0.27
C PHE A 114 21.89 14.32 0.43
N PHE A 115 21.09 15.04 1.22
CA PHE A 115 19.92 14.47 1.89
C PHE A 115 18.68 14.44 0.99
N GLN A 116 18.64 15.27 -0.05
CA GLN A 116 17.53 15.35 -1.01
C GLN A 116 17.66 14.36 -2.17
N ALA A 117 18.89 13.99 -2.55
CA ALA A 117 19.16 13.17 -3.73
C ALA A 117 18.85 11.67 -3.57
N VAL A 118 18.29 11.25 -2.43
CA VAL A 118 17.90 9.86 -2.17
C VAL A 118 16.38 9.76 -2.24
N PRO A 119 15.81 8.85 -3.06
CA PRO A 119 14.36 8.57 -3.10
C PRO A 119 13.73 8.34 -1.72
N ASN A 120 14.51 7.83 -0.76
CA ASN A 120 14.10 7.65 0.63
C ASN A 120 13.66 8.95 1.31
N ALA A 121 14.18 10.11 0.92
CA ALA A 121 13.88 11.39 1.56
C ALA A 121 12.42 11.81 1.36
N VAL A 122 11.89 11.64 0.13
CA VAL A 122 10.46 11.92 -0.12
C VAL A 122 9.56 10.87 0.50
N ALA A 123 9.98 9.60 0.53
CA ALA A 123 9.22 8.53 1.17
C ALA A 123 9.04 8.82 2.68
N GLY A 124 10.12 9.20 3.37
CA GLY A 124 10.08 9.63 4.77
C GLY A 124 9.26 10.91 4.99
N HIS A 125 9.33 11.87 4.06
CA HIS A 125 8.50 13.08 4.11
C HIS A 125 7.00 12.76 4.04
N VAL A 126 6.59 11.91 3.09
CA VAL A 126 5.20 11.46 2.94
C VAL A 126 4.73 10.72 4.19
N ALA A 127 5.53 9.78 4.70
CA ALA A 127 5.22 9.04 5.91
C ALA A 127 5.00 9.97 7.11
N ALA A 128 5.89 10.94 7.32
CA ALA A 128 5.78 11.89 8.42
C ALA A 128 4.56 12.81 8.29
N LEU A 129 4.29 13.34 7.09
CA LEU A 129 3.18 14.26 6.84
C LEU A 129 1.82 13.58 7.07
N TRP A 130 1.70 12.32 6.65
CA TRP A 130 0.47 11.55 6.72
C TRP A 130 0.38 10.61 7.93
N ARG A 131 1.39 10.63 8.80
CA ARG A 131 1.50 9.77 9.99
C ARG A 131 1.42 8.28 9.65
N LEU A 132 2.05 7.88 8.54
CA LEU A 132 2.16 6.48 8.14
C LEU A 132 3.28 5.84 8.97
N THR A 133 2.98 4.70 9.60
CA THR A 133 3.83 4.07 10.62
C THR A 133 4.52 2.79 10.14
N GLY A 134 4.26 2.35 8.92
CA GLY A 134 4.84 1.13 8.37
C GLY A 134 6.25 1.33 7.78
N PRO A 135 6.85 0.25 7.26
CA PRO A 135 8.16 0.28 6.62
C PRO A 135 8.24 1.24 5.44
N VAL A 136 9.44 1.80 5.20
CA VAL A 136 9.74 2.65 4.05
C VAL A 136 10.79 1.96 3.18
N VAL A 137 10.45 1.70 1.92
CA VAL A 137 11.29 0.97 0.97
C VAL A 137 11.35 1.71 -0.36
N CYS A 138 12.52 1.73 -1.01
CA CYS A 138 12.66 2.22 -2.37
C CYS A 138 13.24 1.13 -3.27
N VAL A 139 12.70 0.99 -4.48
CA VAL A 139 13.12 -0.02 -5.47
C VAL A 139 13.18 0.56 -6.88
N GLY A 140 13.92 -0.12 -7.75
CA GLY A 140 14.20 0.35 -9.11
C GLY A 140 13.08 0.12 -10.13
N ASP A 141 12.15 -0.79 -9.87
CA ASP A 141 11.13 -1.15 -10.86
C ASP A 141 9.78 -1.49 -10.22
N THR A 142 8.74 -1.49 -11.04
CA THR A 142 7.36 -1.64 -10.57
C THR A 142 7.03 -3.04 -10.11
N ASP A 143 7.60 -4.09 -10.71
CA ASP A 143 7.31 -5.47 -10.30
C ASP A 143 7.92 -5.72 -8.92
N SER A 144 9.19 -5.37 -8.74
CA SER A 144 9.84 -5.41 -7.42
C SER A 144 9.08 -4.61 -6.36
N GLY A 145 8.50 -3.46 -6.74
CA GLY A 145 7.71 -2.64 -5.81
C GLY A 145 6.40 -3.29 -5.39
N LEU A 146 5.73 -3.98 -6.32
CA LEU A 146 4.52 -4.74 -6.04
C LEU A 146 4.83 -5.98 -5.20
N ASP A 147 5.93 -6.68 -5.50
CA ASP A 147 6.38 -7.84 -4.72
C ASP A 147 6.71 -7.44 -3.28
N VAL A 148 7.44 -6.34 -3.09
CA VAL A 148 7.71 -5.80 -1.74
C VAL A 148 6.42 -5.41 -1.03
N ALA A 149 5.49 -4.74 -1.71
CA ALA A 149 4.21 -4.37 -1.12
C ALA A 149 3.39 -5.60 -0.70
N ALA A 150 3.38 -6.66 -1.52
CA ALA A 150 2.74 -7.92 -1.19
C ALA A 150 3.38 -8.60 0.03
N LEU A 151 4.71 -8.73 0.04
CA LEU A 151 5.45 -9.34 1.16
C LEU A 151 5.20 -8.62 2.48
N LEU A 152 5.26 -7.28 2.49
CA LEU A 152 5.01 -6.50 3.71
C LEU A 152 3.59 -6.71 4.26
N ILE A 153 2.61 -6.92 3.37
CA ILE A 153 1.23 -7.19 3.78
C ILE A 153 1.06 -8.64 4.24
N GLU A 154 1.65 -9.59 3.53
CA GLU A 154 1.57 -11.03 3.83
C GLU A 154 2.25 -11.39 5.16
N ASP A 155 3.40 -10.78 5.46
CA ASP A 155 4.13 -10.99 6.71
C ASP A 155 3.52 -10.23 7.90
N GLY A 156 2.53 -9.35 7.65
CA GLY A 156 1.90 -8.52 8.68
C GLY A 156 2.75 -7.34 9.15
N ASP A 157 3.82 -7.00 8.43
CA ASP A 157 4.61 -5.79 8.68
C ASP A 157 3.85 -4.50 8.33
N ALA A 158 2.81 -4.60 7.50
CA ALA A 158 1.86 -3.54 7.20
C ALA A 158 0.46 -4.09 6.88
N ASP A 159 -0.59 -3.35 7.24
CA ASP A 159 -1.96 -3.65 6.84
C ASP A 159 -2.26 -3.16 5.41
N GLU A 160 -1.60 -2.05 5.03
CA GLU A 160 -1.72 -1.40 3.73
C GLU A 160 -0.35 -0.99 3.21
N ALA A 161 -0.20 -0.87 1.89
CA ALA A 161 1.01 -0.34 1.27
C ALA A 161 0.67 0.79 0.30
N LEU A 162 1.27 1.96 0.51
CA LEU A 162 1.26 3.06 -0.43
C LEU A 162 2.44 2.91 -1.40
N LEU A 163 2.18 2.49 -2.63
CA LEU A 163 3.19 2.40 -3.68
C LEU A 163 3.15 3.65 -4.54
N ILE A 164 4.28 4.34 -4.68
CA ILE A 164 4.45 5.58 -5.45
C ILE A 164 5.49 5.34 -6.54
N ARG A 165 5.07 5.36 -7.80
CA ARG A 165 5.98 5.34 -8.95
C ARG A 165 6.25 6.76 -9.44
N VAL A 166 7.53 7.09 -9.64
CA VAL A 166 7.96 8.37 -10.23
C VAL A 166 8.87 8.11 -11.41
N ASP A 167 8.45 8.62 -12.57
CA ASP A 167 9.14 8.51 -13.84
C ASP A 167 9.47 9.92 -14.35
N GLN A 168 10.73 10.35 -14.16
CA GLN A 168 11.21 11.61 -14.74
C GLN A 168 11.60 11.41 -16.21
N ALA A 169 11.28 12.38 -17.05
CA ALA A 169 11.62 12.33 -18.46
C ALA A 169 13.14 12.35 -18.67
N HIS A 170 13.66 11.39 -19.44
CA HIS A 170 15.08 11.29 -19.76
C HIS A 170 15.54 12.26 -20.86
N THR A 171 14.60 12.93 -21.53
CA THR A 171 14.86 13.91 -22.59
C THR A 171 14.36 15.29 -22.17
N ALA A 172 15.14 16.33 -22.43
CA ALA A 172 14.75 17.71 -22.15
C ALA A 172 13.38 18.05 -22.78
N GLY A 173 12.43 18.48 -21.94
CA GLY A 173 11.07 18.84 -22.35
C GLY A 173 10.06 17.69 -22.44
N GLY A 174 10.47 16.45 -22.13
CA GLY A 174 9.51 15.36 -21.91
C GLY A 174 8.71 15.57 -20.62
N PRO A 175 7.44 15.11 -20.55
CA PRO A 175 6.64 15.28 -19.35
C PRO A 175 7.02 14.24 -18.29
N ASP A 176 7.36 14.70 -17.10
CA ASP A 176 7.47 13.83 -15.92
C ASP A 176 6.10 13.26 -15.54
N ARG A 177 6.10 12.04 -15.01
CA ARG A 177 4.90 11.32 -14.60
C ARG A 177 5.09 10.71 -13.23
N ALA A 178 3.97 10.57 -12.53
CA ALA A 178 3.93 9.80 -11.31
C ALA A 178 2.56 9.14 -11.15
N ALA A 179 2.53 8.04 -10.42
CA ALA A 179 1.31 7.36 -10.03
C ALA A 179 1.48 6.80 -8.61
N ALA A 180 0.44 6.88 -7.80
CA ALA A 180 0.37 6.29 -6.48
C ALA A 180 -0.85 5.39 -6.39
N VAL A 181 -0.70 4.22 -5.76
CA VAL A 181 -1.78 3.31 -5.43
C VAL A 181 -1.68 2.92 -3.96
N LEU A 182 -2.82 2.92 -3.27
CA LEU A 182 -2.93 2.39 -1.92
C LEU A 182 -3.45 0.95 -2.03
N LEU A 183 -2.72 0.03 -1.43
CA LEU A 183 -2.88 -1.41 -1.61
C LEU A 183 -3.23 -2.05 -0.28
N ALA A 184 -4.05 -3.11 -0.33
CA ALA A 184 -4.31 -4.00 0.78
C ALA A 184 -4.35 -5.45 0.27
N ALA A 185 -4.34 -6.40 1.20
CA ALA A 185 -4.64 -7.78 0.88
C ALA A 185 -5.97 -7.88 0.11
N ARG A 186 -6.00 -8.71 -0.93
CA ARG A 186 -7.25 -9.11 -1.54
C ARG A 186 -7.96 -10.02 -0.53
N PRO A 187 -9.24 -9.75 -0.19
CA PRO A 187 -10.01 -10.70 0.59
C PRO A 187 -9.99 -12.04 -0.15
N PRO A 188 -9.89 -13.18 0.55
CA PRO A 188 -9.96 -14.47 -0.10
C PRO A 188 -11.21 -14.48 -0.99
N ASP A 189 -11.04 -14.90 -2.24
CA ASP A 189 -12.19 -15.16 -3.10
C ASP A 189 -13.10 -16.07 -2.28
N THR A 190 -14.31 -15.60 -2.02
CA THR A 190 -15.34 -16.47 -1.47
C THR A 190 -15.71 -17.39 -2.62
N ASP A 191 -14.84 -18.37 -2.88
CA ASP A 191 -15.18 -19.55 -3.62
C ASP A 191 -16.46 -20.04 -2.95
N THR A 192 -17.55 -19.80 -3.66
CA THR A 192 -18.82 -20.45 -3.41
C THR A 192 -18.58 -21.87 -3.89
N ASP A 193 -17.78 -22.60 -3.12
CA ASP A 193 -17.76 -24.05 -3.09
C ASP A 193 -19.09 -24.44 -2.42
N THR A 194 -20.17 -24.17 -3.14
CA THR A 194 -21.37 -24.99 -3.08
C THR A 194 -20.97 -26.35 -3.64
N ASP A 195 -20.19 -27.08 -2.86
CA ASP A 195 -20.26 -28.53 -2.85
C ASP A 195 -21.68 -28.86 -2.36
N THR A 196 -22.60 -28.81 -3.32
CA THR A 196 -23.96 -29.29 -3.17
C THR A 196 -23.86 -30.80 -3.20
N ASP A 197 -23.33 -31.38 -2.12
CA ASP A 197 -23.58 -32.77 -1.81
C ASP A 197 -24.99 -32.84 -1.18
N MET A 198 -25.99 -32.69 -2.06
CA MET A 198 -27.33 -33.18 -1.79
C MET A 198 -27.28 -34.71 -1.85
N ASP A 199 -27.05 -35.35 -0.70
CA ASP A 199 -27.63 -36.66 -0.48
C ASP A 199 -28.13 -36.83 0.97
N ALA A 200 -29.42 -36.55 1.16
CA ALA A 200 -30.36 -37.22 2.06
C ALA A 200 -31.65 -36.36 2.17
N PRO A 201 -32.87 -36.93 2.38
CA PRO A 201 -33.11 -38.19 3.09
C PRO A 201 -34.24 -39.08 2.53
N ALA A 202 -34.07 -40.41 2.58
CA ALA A 202 -35.20 -41.35 2.57
C ALA A 202 -35.56 -41.71 4.01
N GLY A 203 -36.76 -41.29 4.44
CA GLY A 203 -37.25 -41.45 5.79
C GLY A 203 -37.48 -42.90 6.23
N ARG A 204 -37.32 -43.13 7.53
CA ARG A 204 -37.94 -44.28 8.21
C ARG A 204 -38.41 -43.89 9.62
N ALA A 205 -39.62 -44.35 9.91
CA ALA A 205 -40.49 -44.05 11.05
C ALA A 205 -39.94 -44.50 12.44
N PRO A 206 -40.54 -44.03 13.56
CA PRO A 206 -39.99 -44.15 14.90
C PRO A 206 -40.32 -45.48 15.59
N GLY A 207 -39.35 -46.03 16.32
CA GLY A 207 -39.51 -47.19 17.21
C GLY A 207 -39.53 -46.77 18.70
N PRO A 208 -40.19 -47.55 19.58
CA PRO A 208 -40.73 -47.07 20.85
C PRO A 208 -39.72 -46.97 22.00
N ALA A 209 -40.05 -46.09 22.95
CA ALA A 209 -39.33 -45.85 24.21
C ALA A 209 -39.54 -46.95 25.26
N SER A 210 -38.48 -47.29 26.01
CA SER A 210 -38.42 -47.60 27.46
C SER A 210 -37.13 -48.36 27.82
N PRO A 211 -36.71 -48.47 29.10
CA PRO A 211 -36.62 -47.44 30.14
C PRO A 211 -35.23 -47.43 30.83
N VAL A 212 -35.01 -46.42 31.67
CA VAL A 212 -33.87 -46.22 32.57
C VAL A 212 -33.82 -47.28 33.68
N PRO A 213 -32.62 -47.72 34.12
CA PRO A 213 -32.40 -48.11 35.52
C PRO A 213 -31.51 -47.09 36.25
N GLN A 214 -32.01 -46.63 37.41
CA GLN A 214 -31.26 -45.96 38.46
C GLN A 214 -30.68 -47.02 39.41
N ASP A 215 -29.43 -46.85 39.84
CA ASP A 215 -28.94 -47.23 41.18
C ASP A 215 -27.52 -46.60 41.36
N LEU A 216 -27.31 -45.55 42.15
CA LEU A 216 -27.11 -45.51 43.62
C LEU A 216 -25.96 -46.42 44.11
N GLY A 217 -24.85 -45.79 44.48
CA GLY A 217 -23.76 -46.43 45.21
C GLY A 217 -22.68 -45.42 45.62
N SER A 218 -22.51 -45.24 46.92
CA SER A 218 -21.88 -44.10 47.61
C SER A 218 -20.34 -44.09 47.71
N ARG A 219 -19.82 -42.88 48.04
CA ARG A 219 -18.49 -42.37 48.51
C ARG A 219 -17.76 -43.23 49.59
N PRO A 220 -16.56 -42.91 50.19
CA PRO A 220 -15.72 -41.67 50.22
C PRO A 220 -14.16 -41.84 50.32
N GLY A 221 -13.44 -40.70 50.42
CA GLY A 221 -12.10 -40.53 51.08
C GLY A 221 -10.90 -40.42 50.13
N SER A 222 -9.83 -39.66 50.35
CA SER A 222 -9.34 -38.78 51.43
C SER A 222 -8.12 -38.02 50.84
N GLY A 223 -8.01 -36.69 50.96
CA GLY A 223 -6.92 -36.10 51.76
C GLY A 223 -5.95 -35.23 50.91
N PRO A 224 -5.37 -34.14 51.47
CA PRO A 224 -4.54 -33.16 50.75
C PRO A 224 -3.04 -33.49 50.85
N HIS A 225 -2.24 -33.01 49.89
CA HIS A 225 -0.79 -32.92 50.03
C HIS A 225 -0.34 -31.47 49.86
N ASP A 226 0.04 -30.89 50.99
CA ASP A 226 0.99 -29.78 51.08
C ASP A 226 2.37 -30.24 50.61
N HIS A 227 3.11 -29.36 49.92
CA HIS A 227 4.56 -29.34 50.01
C HIS A 227 5.09 -27.91 49.86
N GLU A 228 5.56 -27.39 51.00
CA GLU A 228 6.54 -26.31 51.16
C GLU A 228 7.92 -26.71 50.59
N GLY A 229 8.76 -25.71 50.29
CA GLY A 229 10.21 -25.84 50.07
C GLY A 229 10.71 -24.90 48.97
N GLU A 230 11.03 -23.63 49.24
CA GLU A 230 12.27 -23.09 49.84
C GLU A 230 13.42 -22.93 48.81
N GLN A 231 14.05 -21.76 48.87
CA GLN A 231 15.05 -21.15 47.97
C GLN A 231 16.40 -21.90 47.92
N PRO A 232 17.36 -21.49 47.07
CA PRO A 232 18.16 -20.25 47.28
C PRO A 232 18.17 -19.25 46.11
#